data_AF-A0A0P7KFA0-F1
#
_entry.id   AF-A0A0P7KFA0-F1
#
_cell.length_a   1.000
_cell.length_b   1.000
_cell.length_c   1.000
_cell.angle_alpha   90.00
_cell.angle_beta   90.00
_cell.angle_gamma   90.00
#
_symmetry.space_group_name_H-M   'P 1'
#
loop_
_entity.id
_entity.type
_entity.pdbx_description
1 polymer ?
#
loop_
_entity_poly.entity_id
_entity_poly.type
_entity_poly.pdbx_seq_one_letter_code
_entity_poly.pdbx_strand_id
1 'polypeptide(L)'
;MSVRKEHHRHSRKVTRTKRWKALRAEILERDGYRCKSCGCGGRLEVDHIKPVRTHPELSYEPRNLQALCPGCHTRKTRIECGHPPPREDRRDWRQAVESLARPDTTPVEQKG
;
A
#
# COMPACT_ATOMS: atom_id res chain seq x y z
N MET A 1 -33.40 3.85 6.87
CA MET A 1 -32.73 2.59 7.24
C MET A 1 -31.45 2.50 6.43
N SER A 2 -30.27 2.44 7.05
CA SER A 2 -29.00 2.34 6.31
C SER A 2 -28.88 0.92 5.76
N VAL A 3 -28.98 0.78 4.43
CA VAL A 3 -28.79 -0.51 3.75
C VAL A 3 -27.36 -0.94 4.03
N ARG A 4 -27.20 -2.03 4.81
CA ARG A 4 -25.90 -2.67 5.01
C ARG A 4 -25.41 -3.10 3.63
N LYS A 5 -24.49 -2.33 3.02
CA LYS A 5 -23.86 -2.72 1.76
C LYS A 5 -23.14 -4.05 1.99
N GLU A 6 -23.46 -5.04 1.18
CA GLU A 6 -22.83 -6.35 1.25
C GLU A 6 -21.37 -6.23 0.81
N HIS A 7 -20.44 -6.45 1.75
CA HIS A 7 -19.00 -6.34 1.48
C HIS A 7 -18.44 -7.71 1.07
N HIS A 8 -18.49 -8.02 -0.23
CA HIS A 8 -17.90 -9.25 -0.77
C HIS A 8 -16.36 -9.19 -0.78
N ARG A 9 -15.71 -10.07 -0.02
CA ARG A 9 -14.25 -10.22 0.01
C ARG A 9 -13.76 -11.16 -1.09
N HIS A 10 -13.68 -10.66 -2.33
CA HIS A 10 -13.27 -11.44 -3.50
C HIS A 10 -11.91 -12.15 -3.34
N SER A 11 -10.95 -11.51 -2.67
CA SER A 11 -9.60 -12.07 -2.44
C SER A 11 -9.56 -13.18 -1.39
N ARG A 12 -10.60 -13.39 -0.57
CA ARG A 12 -10.60 -14.38 0.53
C ARG A 12 -10.33 -15.81 0.06
N LYS A 13 -10.78 -16.17 -1.15
CA LYS A 13 -10.53 -17.50 -1.73
C LYS A 13 -9.05 -17.69 -2.07
N VAL A 14 -8.40 -16.64 -2.57
CA VAL A 14 -6.98 -16.60 -2.94
C VAL A 14 -6.11 -16.65 -1.68
N THR A 15 -6.39 -15.75 -0.72
CA THR A 15 -5.49 -15.51 0.42
C THR A 15 -5.46 -16.64 1.45
N ARG A 16 -6.40 -17.59 1.39
CA ARG A 16 -6.44 -18.77 2.28
C ARG A 16 -5.58 -19.94 1.80
N THR A 17 -5.13 -19.92 0.55
CA THR A 17 -4.39 -21.05 -0.06
C THR A 17 -2.96 -21.17 0.47
N LYS A 18 -2.38 -22.38 0.43
CA LYS A 18 -0.94 -22.58 0.73
C LYS A 18 -0.05 -21.81 -0.25
N ARG A 19 -0.43 -21.79 -1.53
CA ARG A 19 0.23 -21.00 -2.59
C ARG A 19 0.36 -19.54 -2.19
N TRP A 20 -0.71 -18.94 -1.66
CA TRP A 20 -0.66 -17.56 -1.20
C TRP A 20 0.28 -17.35 -0.02
N LYS A 21 0.34 -18.29 0.94
CA LYS A 21 1.26 -18.17 2.09
C LYS A 21 2.72 -18.14 1.65
N ALA A 22 3.09 -18.99 0.70
CA ALA A 22 4.45 -18.99 0.12
C ALA A 22 4.73 -17.68 -0.64
N LEU A 23 3.83 -17.30 -1.55
CA LEU A 23 3.95 -16.06 -2.32
C LEU A 23 4.02 -14.82 -1.41
N ARG A 24 3.22 -14.80 -0.33
CA ARG A 24 3.26 -13.71 0.66
C ARG A 24 4.66 -13.55 1.27
N ALA A 25 5.34 -14.66 1.59
CA ALA A 25 6.69 -14.59 2.14
C ALA A 25 7.68 -14.02 1.10
N GLU A 26 7.63 -14.52 -0.14
CA GLU A 26 8.45 -14.04 -1.25
C GLU A 26 8.27 -12.53 -1.52
N ILE A 27 7.03 -12.04 -1.53
CA ILE A 27 6.76 -10.61 -1.74
C ILE A 27 7.28 -9.75 -0.59
N LEU A 28 7.15 -10.21 0.66
CA LEU A 28 7.67 -9.47 1.80
C LEU A 28 9.20 -9.40 1.80
N GLU A 29 9.86 -10.49 1.42
CA GLU A 29 11.31 -10.56 1.27
C GLU A 29 11.79 -9.65 0.12
N ARG A 30 11.16 -9.76 -1.06
CA ARG A 30 11.43 -8.90 -2.23
C ARG A 30 11.29 -7.42 -1.89
N ASP A 31 10.26 -7.06 -1.13
CA ASP A 31 9.99 -5.67 -0.73
C ASP A 31 10.81 -5.24 0.51
N GLY A 32 11.75 -6.08 0.96
CA GLY A 32 12.67 -5.77 2.05
C GLY A 32 11.98 -5.54 3.39
N TYR A 33 10.82 -6.15 3.61
CA TYR A 33 9.96 -5.92 4.79
C TYR A 33 9.69 -4.43 5.02
N ARG A 34 9.47 -3.69 3.94
CA ARG A 34 9.14 -2.26 3.95
C ARG A 34 7.86 -2.01 3.17
N CYS A 35 7.03 -1.09 3.66
CA CYS A 35 5.85 -0.65 2.94
C CYS A 35 6.26 0.04 1.63
N LYS A 36 5.78 -0.44 0.48
CA LYS A 36 6.08 0.15 -0.84
C LYS A 36 5.52 1.57 -1.03
N SER A 37 4.52 1.97 -0.24
CA SER A 37 3.93 3.31 -0.33
C SER A 37 4.59 4.35 0.57
N CYS A 38 5.09 3.98 1.75
CA CYS A 38 5.58 4.96 2.74
C CYS A 38 6.91 4.57 3.40
N GLY A 39 7.50 3.43 3.04
CA GLY A 39 8.80 2.99 3.54
C GLY A 39 8.81 2.46 4.97
N CYS A 40 7.73 2.57 5.75
CA CYS A 40 7.75 2.11 7.13
C CYS A 40 7.88 0.57 7.22
N GLY A 41 8.59 0.09 8.23
CA GLY A 41 8.65 -1.33 8.58
C GLY A 41 7.53 -1.74 9.53
N GLY A 42 7.67 -2.93 10.13
CA GLY A 42 6.76 -3.45 11.14
C GLY A 42 5.69 -4.38 10.56
N ARG A 43 4.44 -4.23 11.02
CA ARG A 43 3.34 -5.08 10.53
C ARG A 43 3.01 -4.73 9.08
N LEU A 44 3.15 -5.72 8.19
CA LEU A 44 2.88 -5.59 6.76
C LEU A 44 1.87 -6.63 6.26
N GLU A 45 1.10 -6.21 5.27
CA GLU A 45 0.12 -6.99 4.54
C GLU A 45 0.49 -6.98 3.05
N VAL A 46 0.26 -8.10 2.35
CA VAL A 46 0.46 -8.16 0.90
C VAL A 46 -0.87 -7.85 0.24
N ASP A 47 -0.88 -6.77 -0.54
CA ASP A 47 -2.03 -6.20 -1.22
C ASP A 47 -1.92 -6.41 -2.74
N HIS A 48 -3.08 -6.59 -3.39
CA HIS A 48 -3.18 -6.68 -4.85
C HIS A 48 -3.25 -5.28 -5.45
N ILE A 49 -2.26 -4.87 -6.26
CA ILE A 49 -2.24 -3.56 -6.95
C ILE A 49 -3.51 -3.39 -7.78
N LYS A 50 -3.84 -4.39 -8.60
CA LYS A 50 -5.12 -4.54 -9.30
C LYS A 50 -6.00 -5.53 -8.53
N PRO A 51 -7.19 -5.10 -8.04
CA PRO A 51 -8.03 -5.95 -7.19
C PRO A 51 -8.50 -7.24 -7.88
N VAL A 52 -8.56 -8.34 -7.11
CA VAL A 52 -9.07 -9.64 -7.56
C VAL A 52 -10.50 -9.57 -8.13
N ARG A 53 -11.31 -8.60 -7.67
CA ARG A 53 -12.69 -8.39 -8.18
C ARG A 53 -12.72 -8.09 -9.68
N THR A 54 -11.73 -7.35 -10.18
CA THR A 54 -11.68 -6.89 -11.58
C THR A 54 -10.61 -7.63 -12.39
N HIS A 55 -9.58 -8.17 -11.74
CA HIS A 55 -8.45 -8.86 -12.38
C HIS A 55 -8.15 -10.20 -11.68
N PRO A 56 -9.07 -11.17 -11.72
CA PRO A 56 -8.88 -12.46 -11.06
C PRO A 56 -7.66 -13.23 -11.60
N GLU A 57 -7.30 -13.05 -12.87
CA GLU A 57 -6.14 -13.66 -13.53
C GLU A 57 -4.81 -13.21 -12.92
N LEU A 58 -4.75 -12.01 -12.34
CA LEU A 58 -3.55 -11.45 -11.71
C LEU A 58 -3.45 -11.78 -10.21
N SER A 59 -4.29 -12.67 -9.69
CA SER A 59 -4.39 -12.95 -8.24
C SER A 59 -3.10 -13.50 -7.61
N TYR A 60 -2.26 -14.16 -8.42
CA TYR A 60 -1.01 -14.78 -8.00
C TYR A 60 0.20 -14.26 -8.77
N GLU A 61 0.04 -13.20 -9.55
CA GLU A 61 1.13 -12.58 -10.31
C GLU A 61 1.99 -11.74 -9.36
N PRO A 62 3.27 -12.06 -9.13
CA PRO A 62 4.12 -11.32 -8.19
C PRO A 62 4.20 -9.82 -8.50
N ARG A 63 4.15 -9.43 -9.78
CA ARG A 63 4.16 -8.02 -10.20
C ARG A 63 2.90 -7.26 -9.83
N ASN A 64 1.79 -7.97 -9.58
CA ASN A 64 0.53 -7.39 -9.12
C ASN A 64 0.42 -7.34 -7.59
N LEU A 65 1.48 -7.71 -6.86
CA LEU A 65 1.49 -7.77 -5.40
C LEU A 65 2.48 -6.78 -4.81
N GLN A 66 2.12 -6.17 -3.68
CA GLN A 66 2.95 -5.21 -2.96
C GLN A 66 2.80 -5.35 -1.45
N ALA A 67 3.88 -5.16 -0.71
CA ALA A 67 3.85 -5.04 0.74
C ALA A 67 3.38 -3.63 1.17
N LEU A 68 2.32 -3.56 1.96
CA LEU A 68 1.78 -2.32 2.53
C LEU A 68 1.60 -2.41 4.03
N CYS A 69 1.80 -1.29 4.73
CA CYS A 69 1.40 -1.16 6.13
C CYS A 69 -0.14 -0.99 6.24
N PRO A 70 -0.75 -1.30 7.40
CA PRO A 70 -2.20 -1.20 7.59
C PRO A 70 -2.79 0.17 7.22
N GLY A 71 -2.07 1.26 7.50
CA GLY A 71 -2.51 2.62 7.16
C GLY A 71 -2.53 2.89 5.66
N CYS A 72 -1.52 2.42 4.91
CA CYS A 72 -1.48 2.56 3.46
C CYS A 72 -2.47 1.64 2.77
N HIS A 73 -2.59 0.39 3.24
CA HIS A 73 -3.57 -0.57 2.73
C HIS A 73 -5.00 -0.05 2.90
N THR A 74 -5.36 0.41 4.10
CA THR A 74 -6.69 1.01 4.38
C THR A 74 -6.99 2.21 3.50
N ARG A 75 -6.00 3.09 3.29
CA ARG A 75 -6.14 4.26 2.39
C ARG A 75 -6.45 3.83 0.96
N LYS A 76 -5.74 2.83 0.44
CA LYS A 76 -5.99 2.27 -0.90
C LYS A 76 -7.38 1.65 -1.00
N THR A 77 -7.74 0.76 -0.07
CA THR A 77 -9.07 0.11 -0.06
C THR A 77 -10.21 1.13 -0.01
N ARG A 78 -10.07 2.20 0.79
CA ARG A 78 -11.06 3.27 0.85
C ARG A 78 -11.31 3.90 -0.52
N ILE A 79 -10.25 4.20 -1.28
CA ILE A 79 -10.35 4.78 -2.63
C ILE A 79 -10.97 3.76 -3.60
N GLU A 80 -10.55 2.49 -3.55
CA GLU A 80 -11.09 1.41 -4.39
C GLU A 80 -12.59 1.12 -4.14
N CYS A 81 -13.06 1.35 -2.92
CA CYS A 81 -14.48 1.28 -2.56
C CYS A 81 -15.29 2.49 -3.04
N GLY A 82 -14.68 3.44 -3.75
CA GLY A 82 -15.34 4.61 -4.33
C GLY A 82 -15.47 5.80 -3.39
N HIS A 83 -14.76 5.82 -2.26
CA HIS A 83 -14.66 7.04 -1.48
C HIS A 83 -13.71 8.03 -2.15
N PRO A 84 -14.00 9.35 -2.08
CA PRO A 84 -13.14 10.33 -2.68
C PRO A 84 -11.74 10.28 -2.05
N PRO A 85 -10.69 10.57 -2.82
CA PRO A 85 -9.37 10.80 -2.27
C PRO A 85 -9.41 11.95 -1.25
N PRO A 86 -8.35 12.09 -0.41
CA PRO A 86 -8.16 13.32 0.35
C PRO A 86 -8.26 14.52 -0.60
N ARG A 87 -8.97 15.56 -0.13
CA ARG A 87 -9.09 16.85 -0.82
C ARG A 87 -7.70 17.39 -1.19
N GLU A 88 -7.63 18.13 -2.30
CA GLU A 88 -6.40 18.63 -2.90
C GLU A 88 -5.64 19.56 -1.94
N ASP A 89 -6.35 20.50 -1.31
CA ASP A 89 -5.84 21.40 -0.27
C ASP A 89 -5.03 20.68 0.84
N ARG A 90 -5.49 19.51 1.29
CA ARG A 90 -4.78 18.69 2.28
C ARG A 90 -3.52 18.03 1.73
N ARG A 91 -3.48 17.71 0.43
CA ARG A 91 -2.29 17.15 -0.21
C ARG A 91 -1.22 18.22 -0.33
N ASP A 92 -1.61 19.41 -0.75
CA ASP A 92 -0.71 20.56 -0.93
C ASP A 92 -0.13 21.00 0.41
N TRP A 93 -0.96 21.11 1.45
CA TRP A 93 -0.48 21.42 2.80
C TRP A 93 0.54 20.38 3.29
N ARG A 94 0.30 19.09 3.06
CA ARG A 94 1.24 18.04 3.45
C ARG A 94 2.58 18.15 2.71
N GLN A 95 2.54 18.43 1.41
CA GLN A 95 3.75 18.66 0.62
C GLN A 95 4.50 19.89 1.09
N ALA A 96 3.79 20.98 1.38
CA ALA A 96 4.37 22.21 1.91
C ALA A 96 5.05 21.96 3.27
N VAL A 97 4.39 21.28 4.20
CA VAL A 97 4.97 20.92 5.51
C VAL A 97 6.20 20.04 5.35
N GLU A 98 6.15 19.01 4.50
CA GLU A 98 7.30 18.15 4.21
C GLU A 98 8.47 18.93 3.61
N SER A 99 8.19 19.87 2.71
CA SER A 99 9.20 20.74 2.09
C SER A 99 9.89 21.63 3.12
N LEU A 100 9.12 22.17 4.07
CA LEU A 100 9.63 23.00 5.17
C LEU A 100 10.37 22.19 6.24
N ALA A 101 10.07 20.90 6.39
CA ALA A 101 10.65 20.02 7.40
C ALA A 101 12.02 19.43 7.02
N ARG A 102 12.58 19.75 5.84
CA ARG A 102 13.94 19.34 5.48
C ARG A 102 14.95 20.20 6.24
N PRO A 103 15.76 19.66 7.18
CA PRO A 103 16.94 20.37 7.65
C PRO A 103 17.94 20.45 6.50
N ASP A 104 18.58 21.60 6.37
CA ASP A 104 19.67 21.85 5.43
C ASP A 104 20.68 20.70 5.46
N THR A 105 20.70 19.88 4.41
CA THR A 105 21.84 19.01 4.12
C THR A 105 22.83 19.87 3.35
N THR A 106 23.52 20.76 4.06
CA THR A 106 24.76 21.36 3.55
C THR A 106 25.72 20.21 3.22
N PRO A 107 26.21 20.09 1.98
CA PRO A 107 27.32 19.20 1.70
C PRO A 107 28.53 19.74 2.45
N VAL A 108 29.08 18.96 3.39
CA VAL A 108 30.39 19.27 3.97
C VAL A 108 31.41 19.08 2.83
N GLU A 109 31.88 20.19 2.25
CA GLU A 109 33.03 20.22 1.35
C GLU A 109 34.24 19.62 2.08
N GLN A 110 34.66 18.43 1.66
CA GLN A 110 35.94 17.84 2.06
C GLN A 110 37.03 18.56 1.27
N LYS A 111 37.68 19.55 1.88
CA LYS A 111 38.93 20.12 1.36
C LYS A 111 40.05 19.09 1.48
N GLY A 112 40.52 18.60 0.34
CA GLY A 112 41.83 17.98 0.18
C GLY A 112 42.89 19.02 -0.12
#